data_AF-A0A956D4Y9-F1
#
_entry.id   AF-A0A956D4Y9-F1
#
_cell.length_a   1.000
_cell.length_b   1.000
_cell.length_c   1.000
_cell.angle_alpha   90.00
_cell.angle_beta   90.00
_cell.angle_gamma   90.00
#
_symmetry.space_group_name_H-M   'P 1'
#
loop_
_entity.id
_entity.type
_entity.pdbx_description
1 polymer ?
#
loop_
_entity_poly.entity_id
_entity_poly.type
_entity_poly.pdbx_seq_one_letter_code
_entity_poly.pdbx_strand_id
1 'polypeptide(L)'
;MPFGVTASWTAPNDDAAPRQREDQARLEGILGAIGGETGALQDVLAGLQQGADGDGRFGAIGNARTTTGTTSLDLRVRITTDTTHHVRRRCSDAADLLLDGRRDLWRERLQNAGTPYEWARIYREAGQQCELPRWRDRQAFLELVLARAGNIDRMIDAWRAFGQDDYLRRAILRRVRTPDDLRQVRGAFGGRADDALVAQVLARAGEGEGRIRALRQLVRQLPFRLELKKQLLEELEAQGKIAEAKRLAHDLRSDPLTDAGIRTAIGEMFLRLEDETEARRVFGEIVEFAPEDAFARRRLGDLYRAYGWHEDAYRQYLTLAALTPDDPTVSLLLAQAAAGA
;
A
#
# COMPACT_ATOMS: atom_id res chain seq x y z
N MET A 1 18.82 -8.45 -59.40
CA MET A 1 18.36 -7.22 -60.08
C MET A 1 16.92 -6.95 -59.70
N PRO A 2 16.52 -5.68 -59.50
CA PRO A 2 15.44 -5.29 -58.60
C PRO A 2 14.15 -4.93 -59.36
N PHE A 3 13.03 -4.91 -58.65
CA PHE A 3 11.91 -4.05 -59.00
C PHE A 3 11.59 -3.18 -57.77
N GLY A 4 11.83 -1.87 -57.93
CA GLY A 4 11.27 -0.87 -57.04
C GLY A 4 9.82 -0.55 -57.46
N VAL A 5 9.06 0.06 -56.56
CA VAL A 5 8.50 1.41 -56.70
C VAL A 5 7.76 1.77 -55.39
N THR A 6 8.08 2.95 -54.90
CA THR A 6 7.45 3.74 -53.82
C THR A 6 6.08 4.27 -54.26
N ALA A 7 5.01 4.00 -53.51
CA ALA A 7 4.41 4.84 -52.45
C ALA A 7 3.30 5.79 -52.94
N SER A 8 2.13 5.73 -52.30
CA SER A 8 1.37 6.92 -51.92
C SER A 8 0.46 6.62 -50.73
N TRP A 9 0.39 7.58 -49.82
CA TRP A 9 -0.34 7.54 -48.55
C TRP A 9 -1.46 8.57 -48.64
N THR A 10 -2.66 8.21 -48.22
CA THR A 10 -3.77 9.14 -47.93
C THR A 10 -4.44 8.70 -46.64
N ALA A 11 -4.68 9.66 -45.74
CA ALA A 11 -5.53 9.52 -44.57
C ALA A 11 -6.59 10.64 -44.58
N PRO A 12 -7.50 10.67 -43.60
CA PRO A 12 -8.55 9.69 -43.32
C PRO A 12 -9.93 10.35 -43.57
N ASN A 13 -11.03 9.60 -43.51
CA ASN A 13 -12.31 10.23 -43.22
C ASN A 13 -13.09 9.42 -42.19
N ASP A 14 -13.51 10.12 -41.16
CA ASP A 14 -14.30 9.66 -40.02
C ASP A 14 -15.71 9.25 -40.46
N ASP A 15 -16.17 8.13 -39.94
CA ASP A 15 -17.58 7.88 -39.61
C ASP A 15 -17.65 6.76 -38.56
N ALA A 16 -17.59 7.19 -37.30
CA ALA A 16 -17.81 6.37 -36.12
C ALA A 16 -19.33 6.21 -35.85
N ALA A 17 -19.66 5.12 -35.14
CA ALA A 17 -20.97 4.73 -34.60
C ALA A 17 -21.93 4.01 -35.58
N PRO A 18 -21.79 2.67 -35.70
CA PRO A 18 -22.67 1.80 -34.90
C PRO A 18 -22.01 0.53 -34.29
N ARG A 19 -20.71 0.30 -34.47
CA ARG A 19 -20.05 -0.98 -34.09
C ARG A 19 -19.82 -1.20 -32.60
N GLN A 20 -19.86 -0.16 -31.76
CA GLN A 20 -19.54 -0.30 -30.33
C GLN A 20 -20.63 -0.98 -29.49
N ARG A 21 -21.89 -1.03 -29.94
CA ARG A 21 -22.98 -1.67 -29.17
C ARG A 21 -23.04 -3.20 -29.36
N GLU A 22 -22.59 -3.73 -30.51
CA GLU A 22 -22.56 -5.18 -30.76
C GLU A 22 -21.36 -5.87 -30.10
N ASP A 23 -20.22 -5.18 -29.98
CA ASP A 23 -19.03 -5.73 -29.32
C ASP A 23 -19.17 -5.78 -27.79
N GLN A 24 -19.90 -4.84 -27.20
CA GLN A 24 -20.18 -4.82 -25.76
C GLN A 24 -21.18 -5.91 -25.33
N ALA A 25 -22.19 -6.20 -26.16
CA ALA A 25 -23.12 -7.31 -25.95
C ALA A 25 -22.45 -8.70 -26.13
N ARG A 26 -21.42 -8.81 -26.98
CA ARG A 26 -20.60 -10.02 -27.10
C ARG A 26 -19.69 -10.25 -25.89
N LEU A 27 -19.15 -9.19 -25.28
CA LEU A 27 -18.32 -9.28 -24.07
C LEU A 27 -19.15 -9.65 -22.82
N GLU A 28 -20.35 -9.11 -22.67
CA GLU A 28 -21.25 -9.48 -21.56
C GLU A 28 -21.79 -10.92 -21.70
N GLY A 29 -22.05 -11.39 -22.93
CA GLY A 29 -22.40 -12.80 -23.18
C GLY A 29 -21.27 -13.79 -22.91
N ILE A 30 -20.03 -13.41 -23.22
CA ILE A 30 -18.83 -14.23 -22.93
C ILE A 30 -18.55 -14.26 -21.42
N LEU A 31 -18.71 -13.15 -20.70
CA LEU A 31 -18.54 -13.11 -19.25
C LEU A 31 -19.71 -13.81 -18.51
N GLY A 32 -20.93 -13.77 -19.04
CA GLY A 32 -22.09 -14.50 -18.52
C GLY A 32 -21.98 -16.02 -18.71
N ALA A 33 -21.40 -16.50 -19.81
CA ALA A 33 -21.16 -17.92 -20.04
C ALA A 33 -19.93 -18.48 -19.27
N ILE A 34 -19.10 -17.60 -18.70
CA ILE A 34 -17.96 -17.95 -17.83
C ILE A 34 -18.37 -17.97 -16.34
N GLY A 35 -19.50 -17.36 -15.99
CA GLY A 35 -19.98 -17.19 -14.61
C GLY A 35 -21.13 -18.11 -14.18
N GLY A 36 -21.26 -19.32 -14.74
CA GLY A 36 -22.32 -20.28 -14.40
C GLY A 36 -21.87 -21.41 -13.48
N GLU A 37 -22.28 -21.31 -12.21
CA GLU A 37 -22.53 -22.32 -11.13
C GLU A 37 -21.65 -23.56 -10.89
N THR A 38 -20.64 -23.89 -11.70
CA THR A 38 -19.71 -24.99 -11.40
C THR A 38 -18.28 -24.53 -11.58
N GLY A 39 -17.51 -24.53 -10.48
CA GLY A 39 -16.15 -23.99 -10.34
C GLY A 39 -15.03 -24.63 -11.16
N ALA A 40 -15.26 -24.98 -12.43
CA ALA A 40 -14.25 -25.63 -13.27
C ALA A 40 -13.11 -24.71 -13.72
N LEU A 41 -13.31 -23.39 -13.82
CA LEU A 41 -12.25 -22.44 -14.19
C LEU A 41 -11.34 -22.03 -13.02
N GLN A 42 -11.82 -22.17 -11.78
CA GLN A 42 -10.95 -22.02 -10.60
C GLN A 42 -9.94 -23.17 -10.52
N ASP A 43 -10.31 -24.39 -10.90
CA ASP A 43 -9.39 -25.54 -10.92
C ASP A 43 -8.36 -25.46 -12.05
N VAL A 44 -8.74 -24.95 -13.23
CA VAL A 44 -7.81 -24.75 -14.36
C VAL A 44 -6.85 -23.58 -14.10
N LEU A 45 -7.30 -22.48 -13.51
CA LEU A 45 -6.44 -21.35 -13.14
C LEU A 45 -5.59 -21.66 -11.89
N ALA A 46 -6.09 -22.44 -10.94
CA ALA A 46 -5.31 -22.92 -9.80
C ALA A 46 -4.20 -23.91 -10.23
N GLY A 47 -4.47 -24.77 -11.23
CA GLY A 47 -3.46 -25.64 -11.83
C GLY A 47 -2.34 -24.89 -12.56
N LEU A 48 -2.63 -23.70 -13.11
CA LEU A 48 -1.61 -22.85 -13.76
C LEU A 48 -0.80 -21.99 -12.78
N GLN A 49 -1.32 -21.70 -11.58
CA GLN A 49 -0.56 -20.99 -10.54
C GLN A 49 0.34 -21.89 -9.69
N GLN A 50 0.06 -23.19 -9.60
CA GLN A 50 0.89 -24.14 -8.84
C GLN A 50 2.15 -24.64 -9.60
N GLY A 51 2.41 -24.14 -10.81
CA GLY A 51 3.61 -24.47 -11.60
C GLY A 51 4.69 -23.38 -11.63
N ALA A 52 4.58 -22.32 -10.84
CA ALA A 52 5.44 -21.13 -10.94
C ALA A 52 6.78 -21.23 -10.18
N ASP A 53 7.41 -22.41 -10.19
CA ASP A 53 8.84 -22.59 -9.86
C ASP A 53 9.71 -22.85 -11.11
N GLY A 54 9.14 -22.70 -12.31
CA GLY A 54 9.86 -22.81 -13.57
C GLY A 54 9.80 -21.52 -14.39
N ASP A 55 10.97 -20.96 -14.72
CA ASP A 55 11.17 -19.78 -15.56
C ASP A 55 10.67 -20.06 -16.99
N GLY A 56 9.39 -19.75 -17.24
CA GLY A 56 8.75 -19.98 -18.54
C GLY A 56 7.64 -18.96 -18.80
N ARG A 57 7.82 -18.11 -19.80
CA ARG A 57 6.74 -17.27 -20.33
C ARG A 57 5.92 -18.08 -21.33
N PHE A 58 4.66 -18.36 -20.99
CA PHE A 58 3.71 -19.01 -21.89
C PHE A 58 2.97 -17.96 -22.72
N GLY A 59 3.15 -17.99 -24.04
CA GLY A 59 2.34 -17.22 -25.00
C GLY A 59 1.53 -18.17 -25.88
N ALA A 60 0.20 -18.05 -25.87
CA ALA A 60 -0.68 -18.78 -26.77
C ALA A 60 -1.14 -17.87 -27.91
N ILE A 61 -0.92 -18.28 -29.17
CA ILE A 61 -1.52 -17.65 -30.35
C ILE A 61 -2.37 -18.72 -31.04
N GLY A 62 -3.68 -18.53 -31.08
CA GLY A 62 -4.62 -19.44 -31.74
C GLY A 62 -5.42 -18.72 -32.81
N ASN A 63 -5.58 -19.34 -33.99
CA ASN A 63 -6.50 -18.88 -35.03
C ASN A 63 -7.69 -19.83 -35.09
N ALA A 64 -8.90 -19.31 -34.88
CA ALA A 64 -10.14 -20.07 -35.01
C ALA A 64 -10.68 -19.96 -36.45
N ARG A 65 -11.13 -21.07 -37.03
CA ARG A 65 -11.90 -21.07 -38.28
C ARG A 65 -13.14 -21.93 -38.09
N THR A 66 -14.30 -21.36 -38.39
CA THR A 66 -15.62 -21.99 -38.24
C THR A 66 -16.09 -22.55 -39.57
N THR A 67 -16.44 -23.84 -39.59
CA THR A 67 -17.30 -24.43 -40.62
C THR A 67 -18.48 -25.10 -39.94
N THR A 68 -19.68 -24.76 -40.40
CA THR A 68 -20.97 -25.14 -39.85
C THR A 68 -21.15 -26.65 -39.82
N GLY A 69 -21.50 -27.19 -38.65
CA GLY A 69 -22.08 -28.53 -38.51
C GLY A 69 -21.47 -29.41 -37.44
N THR A 70 -20.19 -29.26 -37.10
CA THR A 70 -19.57 -29.99 -35.98
C THR A 70 -18.35 -29.20 -35.51
N THR A 71 -18.38 -28.72 -34.25
CA THR A 71 -17.31 -27.89 -33.69
C THR A 71 -16.10 -28.76 -33.37
N SER A 72 -15.23 -28.97 -34.34
CA SER A 72 -13.90 -29.55 -34.15
C SER A 72 -12.89 -28.42 -34.03
N LEU A 73 -12.36 -28.20 -32.83
CA LEU A 73 -11.34 -27.19 -32.57
C LEU A 73 -9.95 -27.86 -32.64
N ASP A 74 -9.23 -27.64 -33.73
CA ASP A 74 -7.89 -28.18 -33.92
C ASP A 74 -6.85 -27.22 -33.28
N LEU A 75 -6.44 -27.55 -32.05
CA LEU A 75 -5.58 -26.71 -31.22
C LEU A 75 -4.12 -27.11 -31.44
N ARG A 76 -3.45 -26.43 -32.37
CA ARG A 76 -2.04 -26.68 -32.69
C ARG A 76 -1.13 -25.97 -31.68
N VAL A 77 -0.82 -26.64 -30.57
CA VAL A 77 0.10 -26.13 -29.55
C VAL A 77 1.54 -26.27 -30.05
N ARG A 78 2.22 -25.15 -30.33
CA ARG A 78 3.66 -25.15 -30.55
C ARG A 78 4.35 -24.97 -29.19
N ILE A 79 4.87 -26.06 -28.65
CA ILE A 79 5.71 -26.03 -27.45
C ILE A 79 7.12 -25.67 -27.90
N THR A 80 7.51 -24.41 -27.77
CA THR A 80 8.93 -24.03 -27.78
C THR A 80 9.49 -24.33 -26.41
N THR A 81 10.11 -25.50 -26.25
CA THR A 81 11.00 -25.75 -25.13
C THR A 81 12.26 -24.92 -25.39
N ASP A 82 12.39 -23.78 -24.74
CA ASP A 82 13.70 -23.16 -24.61
C ASP A 82 14.55 -24.19 -23.86
N THR A 83 15.58 -24.72 -24.51
CA THR A 83 16.48 -25.64 -23.83
C THR A 83 17.19 -24.77 -22.80
N THR A 84 16.77 -24.88 -21.54
CA THR A 84 17.46 -24.26 -20.42
C THR A 84 18.85 -24.88 -20.38
N HIS A 85 19.78 -24.25 -21.08
CA HIS A 85 21.19 -24.48 -20.85
C HIS A 85 21.42 -24.11 -19.40
N HIS A 86 21.56 -25.12 -18.53
CA HIS A 86 22.08 -24.92 -17.18
C HIS A 86 23.54 -24.47 -17.30
N VAL A 87 23.73 -23.18 -17.59
CA VAL A 87 25.04 -22.55 -17.46
C VAL A 87 25.36 -22.60 -15.98
N ARG A 88 26.40 -23.33 -15.60
CA ARG A 88 26.99 -23.24 -14.26
C ARG A 88 27.44 -21.79 -14.07
N ARG A 89 26.57 -20.95 -13.51
CA ARG A 89 26.94 -19.61 -13.07
C ARG A 89 27.89 -19.79 -11.90
N ARG A 90 29.16 -19.42 -12.08
CA ARG A 90 30.11 -19.33 -10.98
C ARG A 90 29.72 -18.14 -10.12
N CYS A 91 29.70 -18.34 -8.81
CA CYS A 91 29.62 -17.24 -7.85
C CYS A 91 30.80 -16.28 -8.09
N SER A 92 30.64 -15.01 -7.72
CA SER A 92 31.75 -14.06 -7.80
C SER A 92 32.79 -14.34 -6.72
N ASP A 93 34.03 -13.90 -6.93
CA ASP A 93 35.09 -13.99 -5.91
C ASP A 93 34.70 -13.25 -4.61
N ALA A 94 33.77 -12.29 -4.70
CA ALA A 94 33.22 -11.59 -3.55
C ALA A 94 32.34 -12.46 -2.64
N ALA A 95 31.85 -13.60 -3.13
CA ALA A 95 31.07 -14.54 -2.32
C ALA A 95 31.89 -15.10 -1.15
N ASP A 96 33.20 -15.27 -1.34
CA ASP A 96 34.13 -15.83 -0.34
C ASP A 96 34.60 -14.80 0.71
N LEU A 97 34.32 -13.51 0.50
CA LEU A 97 34.69 -12.46 1.44
C LEU A 97 33.93 -12.57 2.78
N LEU A 98 34.48 -11.99 3.84
CA LEU A 98 33.72 -11.74 5.06
C LEU A 98 32.66 -10.64 4.82
N LEU A 99 31.65 -10.57 5.68
CA LEU A 99 30.54 -9.61 5.55
C LEU A 99 31.05 -8.16 5.42
N ASP A 100 32.04 -7.75 6.19
CA ASP A 100 32.55 -6.38 6.12
C ASP A 100 33.23 -6.08 4.77
N GLY A 101 34.01 -7.03 4.23
CA GLY A 101 34.58 -6.90 2.88
C GLY A 101 33.50 -6.80 1.79
N ARG A 102 32.41 -7.57 1.92
CA ARG A 102 31.25 -7.44 1.03
C ARG A 102 30.55 -6.09 1.16
N ARG A 103 30.43 -5.55 2.38
CA ARG A 103 29.81 -4.22 2.62
C ARG A 103 30.60 -3.11 1.95
N ASP A 104 31.92 -3.18 1.95
CA ASP A 104 32.76 -2.18 1.29
C ASP A 104 32.58 -2.24 -0.23
N LEU A 105 32.60 -3.45 -0.81
CA LEU A 105 32.31 -3.67 -2.23
C LEU A 105 30.92 -3.15 -2.63
N TRP A 106 29.89 -3.48 -1.87
CA TRP A 106 28.53 -3.01 -2.16
C TRP A 106 28.41 -1.49 -2.03
N ARG A 107 29.10 -0.90 -1.05
CA ARG A 107 29.12 0.56 -0.88
C ARG A 107 29.70 1.25 -2.10
N GLU A 108 30.81 0.74 -2.64
CA GLU A 108 31.42 1.25 -3.87
C GLU A 108 30.47 1.12 -5.08
N ARG A 109 29.86 -0.07 -5.27
CA ARG A 109 28.87 -0.28 -6.35
C ARG A 109 27.69 0.68 -6.24
N LEU A 110 27.19 0.92 -5.03
CA LEU A 110 26.08 1.85 -4.76
C LEU A 110 26.49 3.33 -4.91
N GLN A 111 27.75 3.70 -4.68
CA GLN A 111 28.26 5.05 -4.93
C GLN A 111 28.20 5.38 -6.42
N ASN A 112 28.52 4.41 -7.27
CA ASN A 112 28.50 4.55 -8.73
C ASN A 112 27.09 4.50 -9.35
N ALA A 113 26.05 4.24 -8.55
CA ALA A 113 24.66 4.21 -8.99
C ALA A 113 23.89 5.42 -8.46
N GLY A 114 23.18 6.12 -9.37
CA GLY A 114 22.51 7.37 -9.07
C GLY A 114 21.06 7.20 -8.63
N THR A 115 20.39 6.12 -9.05
CA THR A 115 18.94 5.95 -8.90
C THR A 115 18.55 4.74 -8.04
N PRO A 116 17.39 4.77 -7.36
CA PRO A 116 16.91 3.63 -6.59
C PRO A 116 16.68 2.35 -7.40
N TYR A 117 16.32 2.47 -8.68
CA TYR A 117 16.19 1.33 -9.59
C TYR A 117 17.53 0.65 -9.89
N GLU A 118 18.60 1.43 -10.04
CA GLU A 118 19.96 0.89 -10.19
C GLU A 118 20.44 0.19 -8.93
N TRP A 119 20.14 0.72 -7.74
CA TRP A 119 20.44 0.06 -6.47
C TRP A 119 19.73 -1.30 -6.38
N ALA A 120 18.45 -1.36 -6.76
CA ALA A 120 17.69 -2.61 -6.81
C ALA A 120 18.26 -3.61 -7.82
N ARG A 121 18.78 -3.12 -8.96
CA ARG A 121 19.49 -3.96 -9.94
C ARG A 121 20.77 -4.54 -9.33
N ILE A 122 21.61 -3.72 -8.71
CA ILE A 122 22.85 -4.17 -8.04
C ILE A 122 22.54 -5.21 -6.96
N TYR A 123 21.48 -5.02 -6.18
CA TYR A 123 21.04 -5.99 -5.19
C TYR A 123 20.69 -7.35 -5.82
N ARG A 124 19.91 -7.35 -6.92
CA ARG A 124 19.58 -8.58 -7.66
C ARG A 124 20.82 -9.25 -8.23
N GLU A 125 21.76 -8.48 -8.78
CA GLU A 125 23.03 -8.97 -9.31
C GLU A 125 23.90 -9.60 -8.20
N ALA A 126 24.02 -8.95 -7.05
CA ALA A 126 24.72 -9.49 -5.88
C ALA A 126 24.11 -10.82 -5.41
N GLY A 127 22.78 -10.93 -5.43
CA GLY A 127 22.08 -12.19 -5.16
C GLY A 127 22.42 -13.30 -6.16
N GLN A 128 22.40 -12.97 -7.46
CA GLN A 128 22.77 -13.92 -8.53
C GLN A 128 24.25 -14.34 -8.51
N GLN A 129 25.11 -13.50 -7.93
CA GLN A 129 26.55 -13.74 -7.76
C GLN A 129 26.91 -14.44 -6.44
N CYS A 130 25.92 -14.90 -5.68
CA CYS A 130 26.08 -15.56 -4.38
C CYS A 130 26.67 -14.67 -3.27
N GLU A 131 26.64 -13.35 -3.42
CA GLU A 131 27.17 -12.41 -2.43
C GLU A 131 26.23 -12.23 -1.23
N LEU A 132 24.96 -12.62 -1.36
CA LEU A 132 23.91 -12.48 -0.33
C LEU A 132 23.42 -13.83 0.23
N PRO A 133 24.32 -14.70 0.76
CA PRO A 133 23.97 -16.07 1.11
C PRO A 133 23.04 -16.15 2.33
N ARG A 134 23.18 -15.24 3.31
CA ARG A 134 22.38 -15.25 4.54
C ARG A 134 21.46 -14.04 4.59
N TRP A 135 20.43 -14.14 5.42
CA TRP A 135 19.52 -13.02 5.70
C TRP A 135 20.25 -11.77 6.22
N ARG A 136 21.28 -11.95 7.06
CA ARG A 136 22.09 -10.83 7.60
C ARG A 136 22.85 -10.06 6.51
N ASP A 137 23.28 -10.74 5.45
CA ASP A 137 23.91 -10.10 4.29
C ASP A 137 22.92 -9.20 3.54
N ARG A 138 21.69 -9.71 3.32
CA ARG A 138 20.60 -8.96 2.68
C ARG A 138 20.26 -7.70 3.46
N GLN A 139 20.10 -7.81 4.78
CA GLN A 139 19.86 -6.64 5.62
C GLN A 139 21.01 -5.64 5.57
N ALA A 140 22.26 -6.09 5.67
CA ALA A 140 23.42 -5.22 5.60
C ALA A 140 23.47 -4.44 4.28
N PHE A 141 23.10 -5.07 3.16
CA PHE A 141 22.95 -4.40 1.87
C PHE A 141 21.83 -3.35 1.91
N LEU A 142 20.64 -3.72 2.37
CA LEU A 142 19.47 -2.81 2.44
C LEU A 142 19.76 -1.60 3.34
N GLU A 143 20.52 -1.77 4.42
CA GLU A 143 20.99 -0.66 5.26
C GLU A 143 21.94 0.29 4.52
N LEU A 144 22.82 -0.21 3.65
CA LEU A 144 23.66 0.62 2.78
C LEU A 144 22.80 1.40 1.77
N VAL A 145 21.74 0.79 1.24
CA VAL A 145 20.78 1.46 0.34
C VAL A 145 20.09 2.62 1.07
N LEU A 146 19.60 2.40 2.30
CA LEU A 146 18.98 3.46 3.09
C LEU A 146 19.96 4.58 3.43
N ALA A 147 21.20 4.23 3.80
CA ALA A 147 22.25 5.23 4.03
C ALA A 147 22.55 6.06 2.77
N ARG A 148 22.57 5.43 1.59
CA ARG A 148 22.80 6.08 0.30
C ARG A 148 21.63 6.98 -0.13
N ALA A 149 20.40 6.62 0.24
CA ALA A 149 19.21 7.40 -0.06
C ALA A 149 19.20 8.75 0.68
N GLY A 150 19.66 8.79 1.93
CA GLY A 150 19.90 10.02 2.70
C GLY A 150 18.66 10.75 3.24
N ASN A 151 17.51 10.67 2.56
CA ASN A 151 16.25 11.28 2.98
C ASN A 151 15.05 10.34 2.78
N ILE A 152 13.93 10.65 3.43
CA ILE A 152 12.74 9.78 3.47
C ILE A 152 12.13 9.59 2.07
N ASP A 153 12.00 10.64 1.26
CA ASP A 153 11.51 10.54 -0.12
C ASP A 153 12.31 9.53 -0.96
N ARG A 154 13.64 9.63 -0.97
CA ARG A 154 14.49 8.69 -1.71
C ARG A 154 14.47 7.28 -1.12
N MET A 155 14.30 7.15 0.20
CA MET A 155 14.12 5.84 0.82
C MET A 155 12.79 5.21 0.42
N ILE A 156 11.72 5.98 0.28
CA ILE A 156 10.42 5.54 -0.23
C ILE A 156 10.56 5.07 -1.69
N ASP A 157 11.29 5.80 -2.53
CA ASP A 157 11.55 5.39 -3.90
C ASP A 157 12.38 4.10 -3.97
N ALA A 158 13.36 3.94 -3.07
CA ALA A 158 14.06 2.67 -2.91
C ALA A 158 13.12 1.54 -2.47
N TRP A 159 12.25 1.77 -1.49
CA TRP A 159 11.25 0.77 -1.08
C TRP A 159 10.37 0.32 -2.26
N ARG A 160 9.91 1.24 -3.12
CA ARG A 160 9.17 0.89 -4.34
C ARG A 160 10.02 0.07 -5.32
N ALA A 161 11.25 0.50 -5.57
CA ALA A 161 12.17 -0.18 -6.51
C ALA A 161 12.56 -1.60 -6.07
N PHE A 162 12.53 -1.87 -4.77
CA PHE A 162 12.80 -3.17 -4.16
C PHE A 162 11.54 -4.04 -3.97
N GLY A 163 10.43 -3.68 -4.62
CA GLY A 163 9.21 -4.50 -4.56
C GLY A 163 8.46 -4.40 -3.24
N GLN A 164 8.53 -3.26 -2.57
CA GLN A 164 7.80 -2.96 -1.34
C GLN A 164 8.19 -3.83 -0.13
N ASP A 165 9.46 -4.23 -0.05
CA ASP A 165 10.04 -5.05 1.01
C ASP A 165 9.70 -4.55 2.46
N ASP A 166 9.27 -5.47 3.33
CA ASP A 166 8.83 -5.18 4.71
C ASP A 166 9.97 -4.73 5.63
N TYR A 167 11.20 -5.23 5.40
CA TYR A 167 12.35 -4.79 6.17
C TYR A 167 12.67 -3.32 5.88
N LEU A 168 12.73 -2.94 4.59
CA LEU A 168 12.93 -1.54 4.20
C LEU A 168 11.85 -0.65 4.79
N ARG A 169 10.58 -1.05 4.73
CA ARG A 169 9.47 -0.31 5.36
C ARG A 169 9.75 -0.05 6.84
N ARG A 170 9.97 -1.08 7.66
CA ARG A 170 10.24 -0.92 9.10
C ARG A 170 11.49 -0.08 9.38
N ALA A 171 12.51 -0.23 8.54
CA ALA A 171 13.75 0.53 8.65
C ALA A 171 13.56 2.02 8.31
N ILE A 172 12.67 2.36 7.37
CA ILE A 172 12.27 3.72 7.04
C ILE A 172 11.43 4.33 8.17
N LEU A 173 10.47 3.57 8.71
CA LEU A 173 9.63 4.02 9.84
C LEU A 173 10.46 4.40 11.07
N ARG A 174 11.50 3.64 11.39
CA ARG A 174 12.44 3.96 12.49
C ARG A 174 13.26 5.24 12.27
N ARG A 175 13.27 5.78 11.05
CA ARG A 175 14.04 6.97 10.64
C ARG A 175 13.18 8.21 10.45
N VAL A 176 11.86 8.10 10.55
CA VAL A 176 10.94 9.24 10.55
C VAL A 176 11.25 10.09 11.78
N ARG A 177 11.60 11.37 11.57
CA ARG A 177 11.93 12.30 12.66
C ARG A 177 11.02 13.52 12.67
N THR A 178 10.53 13.93 11.50
CA THR A 178 9.78 15.17 11.34
C THR A 178 8.31 14.91 10.99
N PRO A 179 7.41 15.88 11.23
CA PRO A 179 6.03 15.80 10.74
C PRO A 179 5.95 15.66 9.21
N ASP A 180 6.90 16.22 8.47
CA ASP A 180 6.94 16.10 7.01
C ASP A 180 7.27 14.66 6.57
N ASP A 181 8.29 14.04 7.17
CA ASP A 181 8.64 12.63 6.97
C ASP A 181 7.41 11.72 7.19
N LEU A 182 6.64 12.01 8.24
CA LEU A 182 5.45 11.24 8.59
C LEU A 182 4.36 11.38 7.52
N ARG A 183 4.16 12.58 6.95
CA ARG A 183 3.23 12.79 5.83
C ARG A 183 3.66 12.03 4.58
N GLN A 184 4.94 12.09 4.22
CA GLN A 184 5.49 11.39 3.06
C GLN A 184 5.30 9.88 3.18
N VAL A 185 5.67 9.32 4.33
CA VAL A 185 5.54 7.90 4.65
C VAL A 185 4.09 7.44 4.64
N ARG A 186 3.16 8.22 5.21
CA ARG A 186 1.72 7.91 5.16
C ARG A 186 1.20 7.87 3.73
N GLY A 187 1.57 8.84 2.90
CA GLY A 187 1.18 8.86 1.49
C GLY A 187 1.74 7.68 0.69
N ALA A 188 2.98 7.27 0.99
CA ALA A 188 3.64 6.20 0.27
C ALA A 188 3.20 4.79 0.70
N PHE A 189 3.09 4.55 2.00
CA PHE A 189 2.74 3.24 2.56
C PHE A 189 1.22 3.03 2.70
N GLY A 190 0.43 4.11 2.61
CA GLY A 190 -1.03 4.10 2.74
C GLY A 190 -1.81 3.68 1.48
N GLY A 191 -1.15 3.63 0.31
CA GLY A 191 -1.65 3.06 -0.95
C GLY A 191 -2.87 3.75 -1.57
N ARG A 192 -2.71 4.32 -2.78
CA ARG A 192 -3.83 4.85 -3.61
C ARG A 192 -4.28 3.92 -4.74
N ALA A 193 -3.47 2.93 -5.14
CA ALA A 193 -3.72 2.15 -6.35
C ALA A 193 -4.93 1.19 -6.25
N ASP A 194 -5.28 0.73 -5.04
CA ASP A 194 -6.35 -0.25 -4.82
C ASP A 194 -7.67 0.35 -4.29
N ASP A 195 -7.78 1.68 -4.17
CA ASP A 195 -8.92 2.32 -3.50
C ASP A 195 -10.25 2.03 -4.20
N ALA A 196 -10.25 1.99 -5.54
CA ALA A 196 -11.43 1.66 -6.32
C ALA A 196 -11.89 0.21 -6.12
N LEU A 197 -10.94 -0.74 -6.07
CA LEU A 197 -11.25 -2.15 -5.81
C LEU A 197 -11.73 -2.36 -4.38
N VAL A 198 -11.05 -1.75 -3.41
CA VAL A 198 -11.46 -1.74 -2.00
C VAL A 198 -12.88 -1.18 -1.87
N ALA A 199 -13.16 -0.04 -2.48
CA ALA A 199 -14.49 0.57 -2.46
C ALA A 199 -15.54 -0.36 -3.08
N GLN A 200 -15.24 -1.00 -4.21
CA GLN A 200 -16.14 -1.96 -4.85
C GLN A 200 -16.42 -3.19 -3.97
N VAL A 201 -15.38 -3.76 -3.36
CA VAL A 201 -15.49 -4.91 -2.45
C VAL A 201 -16.36 -4.55 -1.24
N LEU A 202 -16.11 -3.38 -0.63
CA LEU A 202 -16.86 -2.91 0.52
C LEU A 202 -18.30 -2.55 0.17
N ALA A 203 -18.56 -1.97 -1.00
CA ALA A 203 -19.91 -1.69 -1.47
C ALA A 203 -20.70 -2.98 -1.68
N ARG A 204 -20.09 -4.01 -2.28
CA ARG A 204 -20.73 -5.33 -2.47
C ARG A 204 -20.96 -6.06 -1.14
N ALA A 205 -20.09 -5.86 -0.16
CA ALA A 205 -20.21 -6.47 1.16
C ALA A 205 -21.35 -5.87 2.01
N GLY A 206 -21.83 -4.66 1.66
CA GLY A 206 -22.88 -3.96 2.39
C GLY A 206 -22.44 -3.52 3.78
N GLU A 207 -23.37 -3.61 4.74
CA GLU A 207 -23.18 -3.33 6.16
C GLU A 207 -23.29 -4.63 6.99
N GLY A 208 -22.80 -4.60 8.22
CA GLY A 208 -22.89 -5.71 9.17
C GLY A 208 -21.84 -6.80 9.00
N GLU A 209 -22.23 -8.03 9.30
CA GLU A 209 -21.31 -9.19 9.31
C GLU A 209 -20.61 -9.42 7.97
N GLY A 210 -21.29 -9.14 6.86
CA GLY A 210 -20.70 -9.21 5.51
C GLY A 210 -19.54 -8.24 5.36
N ARG A 211 -19.74 -7.00 5.80
CA ARG A 211 -18.72 -5.94 5.79
C ARG A 211 -17.55 -6.26 6.71
N ILE A 212 -17.80 -6.77 7.91
CA ILE A 212 -16.74 -7.20 8.85
C ILE A 212 -15.86 -8.28 8.21
N ARG A 213 -16.46 -9.28 7.53
CA ARG A 213 -15.68 -10.32 6.84
C ARG A 213 -14.81 -9.75 5.73
N ALA A 214 -15.37 -8.85 4.91
CA ALA A 214 -14.63 -8.18 3.85
C ALA A 214 -13.49 -7.33 4.41
N LEU A 215 -13.75 -6.49 5.42
CA LEU A 215 -12.74 -5.65 6.06
C LEU A 215 -11.63 -6.48 6.71
N ARG A 216 -11.95 -7.59 7.40
CA ARG A 216 -10.92 -8.49 7.94
C ARG A 216 -10.04 -9.09 6.85
N GLN A 217 -10.61 -9.48 5.71
CA GLN A 217 -9.83 -9.99 4.58
C GLN A 217 -8.93 -8.89 4.00
N LEU A 218 -9.46 -7.69 3.80
CA LEU A 218 -8.72 -6.55 3.28
C LEU A 218 -7.60 -6.13 4.23
N VAL A 219 -7.84 -6.09 5.55
CA VAL A 219 -6.81 -5.80 6.56
C VAL A 219 -5.72 -6.88 6.55
N ARG A 220 -6.02 -8.15 6.31
CA ARG A 220 -4.99 -9.18 6.15
C ARG A 220 -4.12 -8.98 4.92
N GLN A 221 -4.73 -8.58 3.80
CA GLN A 221 -4.02 -8.36 2.54
C GLN A 221 -3.25 -7.03 2.52
N LEU A 222 -3.79 -6.03 3.20
CA LEU A 222 -3.30 -4.66 3.26
C LEU A 222 -3.14 -4.22 4.73
N PRO A 223 -2.26 -4.88 5.52
CA PRO A 223 -2.13 -4.69 6.98
C PRO A 223 -1.71 -3.28 7.40
N PHE A 224 -1.26 -2.51 6.42
CA PHE A 224 -0.64 -1.21 6.54
C PHE A 224 -1.57 -0.03 6.29
N ARG A 225 -2.78 -0.31 5.79
CA ARG A 225 -3.79 0.72 5.56
C ARG A 225 -4.62 0.89 6.81
N LEU A 226 -4.20 1.83 7.65
CA LEU A 226 -4.84 2.09 8.94
C LEU A 226 -6.30 2.54 8.77
N GLU A 227 -6.65 3.16 7.64
CA GLU A 227 -8.04 3.48 7.31
C GLU A 227 -8.95 2.25 7.22
N LEU A 228 -8.45 1.10 6.73
CA LEU A 228 -9.23 -0.14 6.72
C LEU A 228 -9.46 -0.68 8.14
N LYS A 229 -8.48 -0.51 9.02
CA LYS A 229 -8.61 -0.86 10.43
C LYS A 229 -9.57 0.09 11.15
N LYS A 230 -9.56 1.39 10.83
CA LYS A 230 -10.55 2.37 11.33
C LYS A 230 -11.95 2.01 10.89
N GLN A 231 -12.17 1.71 9.61
CA GLN A 231 -13.49 1.26 9.13
C GLN A 231 -13.92 -0.06 9.77
N LEU A 232 -12.99 -0.99 10.02
CA LEU A 232 -13.28 -2.21 10.77
C LEU A 232 -13.67 -1.91 12.21
N LEU A 233 -13.02 -0.95 12.87
CA LEU A 233 -13.34 -0.51 14.22
C LEU A 233 -14.77 0.05 14.28
N GLU A 234 -15.11 0.97 13.38
CA GLU A 234 -16.44 1.59 13.28
C GLU A 234 -17.52 0.54 13.01
N GLU A 235 -17.25 -0.42 12.12
CA GLU A 235 -18.21 -1.49 11.83
C GLU A 235 -18.38 -2.47 13.00
N LEU A 236 -17.29 -2.83 13.70
CA LEU A 236 -17.37 -3.68 14.90
C LEU A 236 -18.18 -3.00 16.00
N GLU A 237 -18.02 -1.69 16.17
CA GLU A 237 -18.80 -0.89 17.10
C GLU A 237 -20.29 -0.88 16.71
N ALA A 238 -20.60 -0.58 15.45
CA ALA A 238 -21.98 -0.53 14.94
C ALA A 238 -22.72 -1.87 15.13
N GLN A 239 -22.01 -3.00 15.03
CA GLN A 239 -22.56 -4.33 15.26
C GLN A 239 -22.52 -4.79 16.72
N GLY A 240 -22.19 -3.91 17.67
CA GLY A 240 -22.15 -4.22 19.10
C GLY A 240 -21.03 -5.17 19.53
N LYS A 241 -20.02 -5.41 18.67
CA LYS A 241 -18.87 -6.28 18.98
C LYS A 241 -17.81 -5.55 19.79
N ILE A 242 -18.22 -4.98 20.92
CA ILE A 242 -17.42 -4.03 21.71
C ILE A 242 -16.09 -4.62 22.18
N ALA A 243 -16.07 -5.90 22.59
CA ALA A 243 -14.84 -6.56 23.02
C ALA A 243 -13.80 -6.72 21.89
N GLU A 244 -14.24 -6.84 20.64
CA GLU A 244 -13.35 -6.86 19.48
C GLU A 244 -12.92 -5.45 19.09
N ALA A 245 -13.84 -4.48 19.12
CA ALA A 245 -13.54 -3.08 18.84
C ALA A 245 -12.48 -2.54 19.81
N LYS A 246 -12.61 -2.79 21.12
CA LYS A 246 -11.61 -2.37 22.13
C LYS A 246 -10.23 -2.98 21.88
N ARG A 247 -10.15 -4.25 21.44
CA ARG A 247 -8.87 -4.89 21.08
C ARG A 247 -8.24 -4.22 19.84
N LEU A 248 -9.03 -4.01 18.80
CA LEU A 248 -8.54 -3.33 17.59
C LEU A 248 -8.11 -1.87 17.86
N ALA A 249 -8.83 -1.17 18.74
CA ALA A 249 -8.44 0.17 19.19
C ALA A 249 -7.08 0.17 19.91
N HIS A 250 -6.82 -0.83 20.76
CA HIS A 250 -5.52 -0.98 21.42
C HIS A 250 -4.39 -1.27 20.41
N ASP A 251 -4.64 -2.15 19.43
CA ASP A 251 -3.68 -2.45 18.37
C ASP A 251 -3.38 -1.21 17.51
N LEU A 252 -4.41 -0.44 17.17
CA LEU A 252 -4.27 0.83 16.45
C LEU A 252 -3.46 1.85 17.25
N ARG A 253 -3.73 2.01 18.55
CA ARG A 253 -2.99 2.96 19.39
C ARG A 253 -1.52 2.59 19.57
N SER A 254 -1.19 1.30 19.49
CA SER A 254 0.18 0.80 19.55
C SER A 254 0.96 0.98 18.23
N ASP A 255 0.28 1.30 17.12
CA ASP A 255 0.92 1.53 15.82
C ASP A 255 1.48 2.97 15.73
N PRO A 256 2.80 3.16 15.51
CA PRO A 256 3.41 4.48 15.42
C PRO A 256 2.87 5.36 14.29
N LEU A 257 2.27 4.76 13.26
CA LEU A 257 1.72 5.51 12.12
C LEU A 257 0.33 6.05 12.35
N THR A 258 -0.36 5.59 13.41
CA THR A 258 -1.69 6.07 13.78
C THR A 258 -1.67 7.58 13.89
N ASP A 259 -2.66 8.22 13.27
CA ASP A 259 -2.74 9.67 13.18
C ASP A 259 -3.78 10.24 14.14
N ALA A 260 -3.90 11.57 14.17
CA ALA A 260 -4.88 12.23 15.02
C ALA A 260 -6.33 11.92 14.58
N GLY A 261 -6.56 11.61 13.30
CA GLY A 261 -7.84 11.15 12.74
C GLY A 261 -8.33 9.89 13.40
N ILE A 262 -7.49 8.87 13.39
CA ILE A 262 -7.78 7.56 13.97
C ILE A 262 -7.88 7.66 15.50
N ARG A 263 -7.02 8.44 16.16
CA ARG A 263 -7.15 8.68 17.61
C ARG A 263 -8.47 9.35 17.97
N THR A 264 -8.93 10.31 17.17
CA THR A 264 -10.26 10.90 17.34
C THR A 264 -11.35 9.82 17.25
N ALA A 265 -11.34 8.99 16.21
CA ALA A 265 -12.34 7.94 16.04
C ALA A 265 -12.36 6.94 17.22
N ILE A 266 -11.18 6.58 17.76
CA ILE A 266 -11.07 5.69 18.92
C ILE A 266 -11.59 6.38 20.19
N GLY A 267 -11.25 7.65 20.43
CA GLY A 267 -11.76 8.39 21.58
C GLY A 267 -13.27 8.57 21.53
N GLU A 268 -13.82 8.88 20.35
CA GLU A 268 -15.26 8.97 20.12
C GLU A 268 -15.99 7.65 20.33
N MET A 269 -15.38 6.52 19.93
CA MET A 269 -15.89 5.19 20.26
C MET A 269 -15.99 5.02 21.78
N PHE A 270 -14.96 5.39 22.55
CA PHE A 270 -15.02 5.31 24.01
C PHE A 270 -16.08 6.22 24.63
N LEU A 271 -16.35 7.40 24.04
CA LEU A 271 -17.47 8.25 24.47
C LEU A 271 -18.83 7.61 24.25
N ARG A 272 -19.05 6.96 23.09
CA ARG A 272 -20.28 6.20 22.82
C ARG A 272 -20.44 4.99 23.74
N LEU A 273 -19.33 4.48 24.27
CA LEU A 273 -19.29 3.43 25.29
C LEU A 273 -19.36 3.96 26.73
N GLU A 274 -19.62 5.26 26.92
CA GLU A 274 -19.71 5.93 28.22
C GLU A 274 -18.42 5.85 29.06
N ASP A 275 -17.27 5.60 28.41
CA ASP A 275 -15.95 5.57 29.04
C ASP A 275 -15.21 6.87 28.74
N GLU A 276 -15.67 7.94 29.38
CA GLU A 276 -15.07 9.28 29.26
C GLU A 276 -13.59 9.30 29.65
N THR A 277 -13.21 8.50 30.65
CA THR A 277 -11.83 8.46 31.15
C THR A 277 -10.86 7.96 30.09
N GLU A 278 -11.23 6.89 29.40
CA GLU A 278 -10.42 6.33 28.34
C GLU A 278 -10.47 7.23 27.09
N ALA A 279 -11.60 7.84 26.77
CA ALA A 279 -11.71 8.80 25.67
C ALA A 279 -10.74 10.00 25.83
N ARG A 280 -10.74 10.63 27.01
CA ARG A 280 -9.80 11.73 27.33
C ARG A 280 -8.35 11.30 27.18
N ARG A 281 -8.02 10.08 27.63
CA ARG A 281 -6.68 9.52 27.51
C ARG A 281 -6.26 9.37 26.04
N VAL A 282 -7.14 8.79 25.20
CA VAL A 282 -6.87 8.61 23.77
C VAL A 282 -6.73 9.93 23.04
N PHE A 283 -7.56 10.93 23.35
CA PHE A 283 -7.40 12.25 22.76
C PHE A 283 -6.08 12.92 23.16
N GLY A 284 -5.66 12.76 24.43
CA GLY A 284 -4.35 13.26 24.91
C GLY A 284 -3.17 12.75 24.08
N GLU A 285 -3.23 11.51 23.59
CA GLU A 285 -2.19 10.94 22.72
C GLU A 285 -1.98 11.72 21.41
N ILE A 286 -2.94 12.57 20.98
CA ILE A 286 -2.79 13.43 19.78
C ILE A 286 -1.60 14.38 19.92
N VAL A 287 -1.36 14.91 21.13
CA VAL A 287 -0.26 15.85 21.38
C VAL A 287 0.98 15.18 21.99
N GLU A 288 0.89 13.94 22.48
CA GLU A 288 2.06 13.22 23.01
C GLU A 288 3.16 13.01 21.96
N PHE A 289 2.78 12.71 20.72
CA PHE A 289 3.73 12.50 19.63
C PHE A 289 4.18 13.80 18.94
N ALA A 290 3.51 14.92 19.21
CA ALA A 290 3.79 16.22 18.59
C ALA A 290 3.50 17.37 19.56
N PRO A 291 4.26 17.50 20.68
CA PRO A 291 3.92 18.41 21.77
C PRO A 291 4.01 19.90 21.41
N GLU A 292 4.82 20.23 20.39
CA GLU A 292 5.03 21.59 19.86
C GLU A 292 4.23 21.86 18.57
N ASP A 293 3.43 20.90 18.08
CA ASP A 293 2.60 21.09 16.90
C ASP A 293 1.34 21.89 17.26
N ALA A 294 1.32 23.16 16.84
CA ALA A 294 0.20 24.07 17.02
C ALA A 294 -1.11 23.52 16.43
N PHE A 295 -1.07 22.79 15.31
CA PHE A 295 -2.27 22.19 14.73
C PHE A 295 -2.81 21.05 15.60
N ALA A 296 -1.93 20.19 16.11
CA ALA A 296 -2.30 19.12 17.04
C ALA A 296 -2.90 19.68 18.35
N ARG A 297 -2.29 20.75 18.89
CA ARG A 297 -2.79 21.48 20.08
C ARG A 297 -4.18 22.06 19.86
N ARG A 298 -4.38 22.77 18.74
CA ARG A 298 -5.68 23.33 18.37
C ARG A 298 -6.73 22.23 18.25
N ARG A 299 -6.40 21.14 17.54
CA ARG A 299 -7.30 20.01 17.35
C ARG A 299 -7.72 19.37 18.68
N LEU A 300 -6.78 19.17 19.61
CA LEU A 300 -7.12 18.62 20.92
C LEU A 300 -8.03 19.57 21.73
N GLY A 301 -7.74 20.87 21.71
CA GLY A 301 -8.60 21.88 22.33
C GLY A 301 -10.01 21.90 21.73
N ASP A 302 -10.11 21.83 20.40
CA ASP A 302 -11.38 21.79 19.67
C ASP A 302 -12.20 20.54 20.03
N LEU A 303 -11.54 19.38 20.16
CA LEU A 303 -12.18 18.15 20.62
C LEU A 303 -12.72 18.28 22.05
N TYR A 304 -11.88 18.72 23.00
CA TYR A 304 -12.30 18.91 24.38
C TYR A 304 -13.46 19.89 24.51
N ARG A 305 -13.43 20.99 23.76
CA ARG A 305 -14.53 21.96 23.75
C ARG A 305 -15.81 21.38 23.16
N ALA A 306 -15.72 20.60 22.07
CA ALA A 306 -16.87 19.98 21.43
C ALA A 306 -17.60 19.00 22.37
N TYR A 307 -16.88 18.37 23.29
CA TYR A 307 -17.44 17.47 24.31
C TYR A 307 -17.71 18.15 25.66
N GLY A 308 -17.65 19.48 25.75
CA GLY A 308 -17.99 20.23 26.96
C GLY A 308 -16.91 20.23 28.05
N TRP A 309 -15.70 19.74 27.76
CA TRP A 309 -14.56 19.75 28.69
C TRP A 309 -13.80 21.07 28.55
N HIS A 310 -14.49 22.14 28.89
CA HIS A 310 -14.06 23.52 28.69
C HIS A 310 -12.74 23.85 29.39
N GLU A 311 -12.55 23.35 30.62
CA GLU A 311 -11.30 23.49 31.38
C GLU A 311 -10.09 22.87 30.67
N ASP A 312 -10.24 21.65 30.14
CA ASP A 312 -9.15 20.98 29.43
C ASP A 312 -8.87 21.64 28.08
N ALA A 313 -9.93 22.08 27.38
CA ALA A 313 -9.80 22.86 26.15
C ALA A 313 -9.03 24.17 26.39
N TYR A 314 -9.37 24.88 27.46
CA TYR A 314 -8.72 26.13 27.85
C TYR A 314 -7.21 25.94 28.05
N ARG A 315 -6.79 24.88 28.75
CA ARG A 315 -5.36 24.54 28.94
C ARG A 315 -4.64 24.28 27.61
N GLN A 316 -5.30 23.59 26.66
CA GLN A 316 -4.71 23.37 25.34
C GLN A 316 -4.57 24.67 24.55
N TYR A 317 -5.58 25.54 24.59
CA TYR A 317 -5.52 26.84 23.91
C TYR A 317 -4.51 27.81 24.56
N LEU A 318 -4.27 27.73 25.87
CA LEU A 318 -3.17 28.48 26.51
C LEU A 318 -1.81 28.06 25.96
N THR A 319 -1.61 26.74 25.80
CA THR A 319 -0.36 26.24 25.21
C THR A 319 -0.25 26.61 23.74
N LEU A 320 -1.37 26.59 22.99
CA LEU A 320 -1.42 27.07 21.62
C LEU A 320 -1.02 28.55 21.53
N ALA A 321 -1.52 29.41 22.42
CA ALA A 321 -1.19 30.83 22.45
C ALA A 321 0.32 31.07 22.66
N ALA A 322 0.97 30.24 23.49
CA ALA A 322 2.41 30.29 23.68
C ALA A 322 3.20 29.84 22.43
N LEU A 323 2.70 28.87 21.68
CA LEU A 323 3.31 28.39 20.44
C LEU A 323 3.08 29.33 19.25
N THR A 324 1.96 30.07 19.24
CA THR A 324 1.58 31.00 18.17
C THR A 324 1.19 32.37 18.72
N PRO A 325 2.14 33.18 19.22
CA PRO A 325 1.83 34.48 19.85
C PRO A 325 1.14 35.49 18.92
N ASP A 326 1.38 35.37 17.62
CA ASP A 326 0.87 36.28 16.60
C ASP A 326 -0.47 35.84 15.99
N ASP A 327 -1.05 34.71 16.42
CA ASP A 327 -2.35 34.23 15.92
C ASP A 327 -3.51 34.84 16.74
N PRO A 328 -4.22 35.86 16.21
CA PRO A 328 -5.31 36.49 16.95
C PRO A 328 -6.52 35.58 17.13
N THR A 329 -6.63 34.48 16.38
CA THR A 329 -7.75 33.53 16.50
C THR A 329 -7.71 32.77 17.82
N VAL A 330 -6.54 32.63 18.45
CA VAL A 330 -6.38 31.90 19.71
C VAL A 330 -7.08 32.61 20.87
N SER A 331 -7.08 33.94 20.89
CA SER A 331 -7.82 34.72 21.89
C SER A 331 -9.32 34.44 21.87
N LEU A 332 -9.90 34.23 20.68
CA LEU A 332 -11.30 33.84 20.53
C LEU A 332 -11.55 32.43 21.07
N LEU A 333 -10.65 31.48 20.79
CA LEU A 333 -10.75 30.11 21.29
C LEU A 333 -10.67 30.06 22.82
N LEU A 334 -9.77 30.85 23.43
CA LEU A 334 -9.66 31.01 24.88
C LEU A 334 -10.94 31.59 25.48
N ALA A 335 -11.50 32.65 24.90
CA ALA A 335 -12.75 33.24 25.35
C ALA A 335 -13.92 32.24 25.24
N GLN A 336 -14.00 31.47 24.15
CA GLN A 336 -15.03 30.45 23.95
C GLN A 336 -14.88 29.29 24.95
N ALA A 337 -13.67 28.87 25.28
CA ALA A 337 -13.43 27.86 26.29
C ALA A 337 -13.78 28.38 27.70
N ALA A 338 -13.34 29.59 28.06
CA ALA A 338 -13.63 30.20 29.36
C ALA A 338 -15.13 30.47 29.58
N ALA A 339 -15.87 30.80 28.53
CA ALA A 339 -17.32 31.04 28.63
C ALA A 339 -18.15 29.77 28.83
N GLY A 340 -17.59 28.59 28.54
CA GLY A 340 -18.27 27.30 28.72
C GLY A 340 -17.91 26.56 30.01
N ALA A 341 -16.83 26.96 30.69
CA ALA A 341 -16.38 26.38 31.96
C ALA A 341 -17.25 26.86 33.13
#